data_AF-A0A7W0PET8-F1
#
_entry.id   AF-A0A7W0PET8-F1
#
_cell.length_a   1.000
_cell.length_b   1.000
_cell.length_c   1.000
_cell.angle_alpha   90.00
_cell.angle_beta   90.00
_cell.angle_gamma   90.00
#
_symmetry.space_group_name_H-M   'P 1'
#
loop_
_entity.id
_entity.type
_entity.pdbx_description
1 polymer ?
#
loop_
_entity_poly.entity_id
_entity_poly.type
_entity_poly.pdbx_seq_one_letter_code
_entity_poly.pdbx_strand_id
1 'polypeptide(L)'
;MSRRAAWTGLSVYLLALPVTAWWLIGDLSEADGSDYMFRAPRFAEDHGQLIGMLATLVLVGCSVLFLSPPGRGALERRDARAAVPLACLGIFLGFAYRVMTAAVDGANIGGGLMFMFGVAFVPSMLLVALVQLRRRSRADRLVRTDC
;
A
#
# COMPACT_ATOMS: atom_id res chain seq x y z
N MET A 1 21.73 0.95 -10.72
CA MET A 1 20.35 0.76 -11.22
C MET A 1 19.93 1.99 -12.03
N SER A 2 19.22 1.84 -13.16
CA SER A 2 18.74 3.02 -13.91
C SER A 2 17.59 3.71 -13.17
N ARG A 3 17.43 5.03 -13.34
CA ARG A 3 16.35 5.79 -12.69
C ARG A 3 14.98 5.21 -13.05
N ARG A 4 14.77 4.79 -14.30
CA ARG A 4 13.52 4.15 -14.76
C ARG A 4 13.25 2.85 -14.00
N ALA A 5 14.26 1.98 -13.85
CA ALA A 5 14.13 0.74 -13.10
C ALA A 5 13.80 0.99 -11.62
N ALA A 6 14.37 2.04 -11.01
CA ALA A 6 14.05 2.44 -9.64
C ALA A 6 12.58 2.85 -9.47
N TRP A 7 12.03 3.62 -10.41
CA TRP A 7 10.62 4.01 -10.43
C TRP A 7 9.70 2.81 -10.62
N THR A 8 10.03 1.92 -11.56
CA THR A 8 9.27 0.68 -11.76
C THR A 8 9.27 -0.16 -10.48
N GLY A 9 10.44 -0.36 -9.86
CA GLY A 9 10.54 -1.09 -8.61
C GLY A 9 9.74 -0.44 -7.47
N LEU A 10 9.72 0.90 -7.39
CA LEU A 10 8.97 1.61 -6.37
C LEU A 10 7.46 1.48 -6.59
N SER A 11 6.99 1.58 -7.83
CA SER A 11 5.59 1.36 -8.18
C SER A 11 5.15 -0.06 -7.84
N VAL A 12 5.96 -1.07 -8.20
CA VAL A 12 5.69 -2.47 -7.87
C VAL A 12 5.64 -2.68 -6.36
N TYR A 13 6.60 -2.11 -5.62
CA TYR A 13 6.62 -2.14 -4.15
C TYR A 13 5.34 -1.55 -3.54
N LEU A 14 4.91 -0.38 -4.02
CA LEU A 14 3.71 0.30 -3.51
C LEU A 14 2.42 -0.46 -3.82
N LEU A 15 2.33 -1.13 -4.98
CA LEU A 15 1.18 -1.95 -5.36
C LEU A 15 1.13 -3.28 -4.59
N ALA A 16 2.29 -3.83 -4.19
CA ALA A 16 2.35 -5.05 -3.41
C ALA A 16 1.91 -4.85 -1.94
N LEU A 17 2.04 -3.65 -1.39
CA LEU A 17 1.70 -3.32 0.00
C LEU A 17 0.27 -3.66 0.42
N PRO A 18 -0.81 -3.22 -0.26
CA PRO A 18 -2.17 -3.54 0.15
C PRO A 18 -2.44 -5.04 0.14
N VAL A 19 -1.93 -5.76 -0.85
CA VAL A 19 -2.10 -7.22 -0.97
C VAL A 19 -1.33 -7.95 0.13
N THR A 20 -0.09 -7.52 0.39
CA THR A 20 0.75 -8.09 1.45
C THR A 20 0.12 -7.84 2.82
N ALA A 21 -0.32 -6.62 3.09
CA ALA A 21 -1.01 -6.28 4.34
C ALA A 21 -2.29 -7.13 4.52
N TRP A 22 -3.15 -7.17 3.49
CA TRP A 22 -4.36 -8.00 3.50
C TRP A 22 -4.06 -9.47 3.80
N TRP A 23 -3.03 -10.04 3.19
CA TRP A 23 -2.69 -11.44 3.40
C TRP A 23 -2.12 -11.71 4.78
N LEU A 24 -1.19 -10.87 5.25
CA LEU A 24 -0.54 -11.02 6.57
C LEU A 24 -1.50 -10.82 7.74
N ILE A 25 -2.53 -10.00 7.58
CA ILE A 25 -3.59 -9.83 8.59
C ILE A 25 -4.39 -11.13 8.76
N GLY A 26 -4.52 -11.92 7.69
CA GLY A 26 -5.29 -13.16 7.71
C GLY A 26 -6.80 -12.93 7.70
N ASP A 27 -7.54 -14.02 7.86
CA ASP A 27 -8.99 -13.95 7.99
C ASP A 27 -9.36 -13.44 9.40
N LEU A 28 -10.25 -12.46 9.45
CA LEU A 28 -10.77 -11.86 10.67
C LEU A 28 -12.22 -12.27 10.94
N SER A 29 -12.76 -13.19 10.13
CA SER A 29 -14.14 -13.65 10.24
C SER A 29 -14.36 -14.46 11.51
N GLU A 30 -15.52 -14.26 12.13
CA GLU A 30 -16.02 -15.09 13.23
C GLU A 30 -16.49 -16.44 12.69
N ALA A 31 -16.34 -17.51 13.48
CA ALA A 31 -16.62 -18.88 13.02
C ALA A 31 -18.08 -19.09 12.58
N ASP A 32 -19.02 -18.44 13.27
CA ASP A 32 -20.46 -18.53 13.01
C ASP A 32 -21.02 -17.26 12.33
N GLY A 33 -20.14 -16.30 11.98
CA GLY A 33 -20.53 -15.00 11.43
C GLY A 33 -21.29 -15.14 10.11
N SER A 34 -22.55 -14.69 10.08
CA SER A 34 -23.37 -14.70 8.86
C SER A 34 -23.45 -13.35 8.15
N ASP A 35 -23.15 -12.26 8.86
CA ASP A 35 -23.36 -10.90 8.38
C ASP A 35 -22.07 -10.29 7.82
N TYR A 36 -22.23 -9.58 6.71
CA TYR A 36 -21.14 -8.91 6.01
C TYR A 36 -21.53 -7.48 5.70
N MET A 37 -20.63 -6.53 5.96
CA MET A 37 -20.77 -5.19 5.40
C MET A 37 -20.55 -5.23 3.88
N PHE A 38 -19.48 -5.90 3.44
CA PHE A 38 -19.23 -6.23 2.04
C PHE A 38 -18.77 -7.68 1.95
N ARG A 39 -19.34 -8.46 1.04
CA ARG A 39 -18.90 -9.85 0.83
C ARG A 39 -17.64 -9.86 -0.04
N ALA A 40 -16.54 -10.44 0.45
CA ALA A 40 -15.34 -10.64 -0.35
C ALA A 40 -15.64 -11.53 -1.58
N PRO A 41 -14.98 -11.30 -2.72
CA PRO A 41 -15.01 -12.23 -3.83
C PRO A 41 -14.53 -13.61 -3.36
N ARG A 42 -15.28 -14.66 -3.72
CA ARG A 42 -14.89 -16.03 -3.42
C ARG A 42 -13.77 -16.43 -4.36
N PHE A 43 -12.56 -16.51 -3.84
CA PHE A 43 -11.44 -17.18 -4.49
C PHE A 43 -11.38 -18.62 -3.98
N ALA A 44 -10.87 -19.55 -4.78
CA ALA A 44 -10.43 -20.81 -4.21
C ALA A 44 -9.28 -20.52 -3.24
N GLU A 45 -9.26 -21.23 -2.11
CA GLU A 45 -8.43 -20.92 -0.93
C GLU A 45 -6.92 -20.91 -1.27
N ASP A 46 -6.54 -21.77 -2.20
CA ASP A 46 -5.20 -21.88 -2.81
C ASP A 46 -4.73 -20.61 -3.54
N HIS A 47 -5.64 -19.88 -4.20
CA HIS A 47 -5.31 -18.66 -4.93
C HIS A 47 -4.96 -17.51 -3.99
N GLY A 48 -5.68 -17.38 -2.87
CA GLY A 48 -5.43 -16.35 -1.87
C GLY A 48 -4.03 -16.48 -1.26
N GLN A 49 -3.63 -17.72 -0.94
CA GLN A 49 -2.31 -18.01 -0.39
C GLN A 49 -1.18 -17.72 -1.39
N LEU A 50 -1.33 -18.15 -2.65
CA LEU A 50 -0.34 -17.91 -3.70
C LEU A 50 -0.16 -16.40 -3.95
N ILE A 51 -1.25 -15.65 -4.10
CA ILE A 51 -1.22 -14.20 -4.35
C ILE A 51 -0.52 -13.47 -3.20
N GLY A 52 -0.90 -13.78 -1.96
CA GLY A 52 -0.30 -13.17 -0.78
C GLY A 52 1.19 -13.48 -0.63
N MET A 53 1.58 -14.74 -0.85
CA MET A 53 2.98 -15.16 -0.83
C MET A 53 3.80 -14.43 -1.91
N LEU A 54 3.31 -14.38 -3.15
CA LEU A 54 3.98 -13.68 -4.25
C LEU A 54 4.12 -12.18 -3.98
N ALA A 55 3.07 -11.53 -3.49
CA ALA A 55 3.11 -10.11 -3.13
C ALA A 55 4.15 -9.84 -2.04
N THR A 56 4.22 -10.71 -1.02
CA THR A 56 5.20 -10.61 0.07
C THR A 56 6.62 -10.79 -0.45
N LEU A 57 6.86 -11.79 -1.31
CA LEU A 57 8.16 -12.03 -1.93
C LEU A 57 8.62 -10.85 -2.79
N VAL A 58 7.71 -10.26 -3.57
CA VAL A 58 7.97 -9.03 -4.34
C VAL A 58 8.36 -7.88 -3.42
N LEU A 59 7.62 -7.68 -2.33
CA LEU A 59 7.88 -6.61 -1.37
C LEU A 59 9.24 -6.76 -0.68
N VAL A 60 9.57 -7.98 -0.24
CA VAL A 60 10.89 -8.30 0.34
C VAL A 60 11.99 -8.13 -0.69
N GLY A 61 11.81 -8.65 -1.91
CA GLY A 61 12.77 -8.52 -3.01
C GLY A 61 13.07 -7.06 -3.35
N CYS A 62 12.03 -6.23 -3.50
CA CYS A 62 12.19 -4.79 -3.70
C CYS A 62 12.89 -4.10 -2.52
N SER A 63 12.56 -4.47 -1.28
CA SER A 63 13.25 -3.94 -0.09
C SER A 63 14.74 -4.26 -0.11
N VAL A 64 15.08 -5.54 -0.37
CA VAL A 64 16.48 -5.99 -0.48
C VAL A 64 17.19 -5.21 -1.59
N LEU A 65 16.58 -5.06 -2.77
CA LEU A 65 17.16 -4.32 -3.89
C LEU A 65 17.43 -2.85 -3.53
N PHE A 66 16.49 -2.15 -2.87
CA PHE A 66 16.67 -0.76 -2.47
C PHE A 66 17.69 -0.57 -1.34
N LEU A 67 17.84 -1.57 -0.46
CA LEU A 67 18.80 -1.53 0.65
C LEU A 67 20.21 -2.02 0.26
N SER A 68 20.33 -2.73 -0.87
CA SER A 68 21.59 -3.28 -1.39
C SER A 68 22.50 -2.20 -1.99
N PRO A 69 23.83 -2.39 -2.02
CA PRO A 69 24.78 -1.44 -2.61
C PRO A 69 24.42 -0.92 -4.01
N PRO A 70 23.96 -1.74 -4.98
CA PRO A 70 23.57 -1.25 -6.31
C PRO A 70 22.27 -0.42 -6.34
N GLY A 71 21.45 -0.48 -5.28
CA GLY A 71 20.21 0.26 -5.14
C GLY A 71 20.31 1.46 -4.19
N ARG A 72 21.30 1.49 -3.28
CA ARG A 72 21.59 2.66 -2.44
C ARG A 72 21.94 3.86 -3.31
N GLY A 73 21.08 4.88 -3.28
CA GLY A 73 21.22 6.10 -4.10
C GLY A 73 20.40 6.08 -5.39
N ALA A 74 19.71 4.98 -5.72
CA ALA A 74 18.80 4.95 -6.87
C ALA A 74 17.51 5.75 -6.62
N LEU A 75 17.13 5.91 -5.35
CA LEU A 75 16.05 6.78 -4.88
C LEU A 75 16.64 7.83 -3.94
N GLU A 76 16.25 9.08 -4.14
CA GLU A 76 16.69 10.18 -3.29
C GLU A 76 15.79 10.30 -2.05
N ARG A 77 16.25 10.96 -0.97
CA ARG A 77 15.43 11.20 0.23
C ARG A 77 14.08 11.84 -0.09
N ARG A 78 14.00 12.66 -1.14
CA ARG A 78 12.77 13.28 -1.63
C ARG A 78 11.78 12.28 -2.23
N ASP A 79 12.26 11.21 -2.85
CA ASP A 79 11.40 10.16 -3.41
C ASP A 79 10.79 9.32 -2.28
N ALA A 80 11.58 9.02 -1.24
CA ALA A 80 11.10 8.36 -0.03
C ALA A 80 9.98 9.17 0.66
N ARG A 81 10.10 10.51 0.71
CA ARG A 81 9.07 11.39 1.30
C ARG A 81 7.71 11.31 0.59
N ALA A 82 7.69 11.05 -0.72
CA ALA A 82 6.44 10.85 -1.47
C ALA A 82 5.94 9.40 -1.38
N ALA A 83 6.86 8.43 -1.25
CA ALA A 83 6.53 7.02 -1.13
C ALA A 83 5.89 6.66 0.23
N VAL A 84 6.36 7.25 1.34
CA VAL A 84 5.83 6.97 2.69
C VAL A 84 4.31 7.12 2.81
N PRO A 85 3.68 8.26 2.44
CA PRO A 85 2.22 8.39 2.54
C PRO A 85 1.48 7.39 1.65
N LEU A 86 2.03 7.06 0.47
CA LEU A 86 1.45 6.04 -0.41
C LEU A 86 1.59 4.63 0.19
N ALA A 87 2.68 4.35 0.90
CA ALA A 87 2.88 3.09 1.58
C ALA A 87 1.91 2.93 2.76
N CYS A 88 1.74 3.98 3.58
CA CYS A 88 0.74 4.01 4.64
C CYS A 88 -0.67 3.81 4.08
N LEU A 89 -0.99 4.44 2.94
CA LEU A 89 -2.26 4.26 2.25
C LEU A 89 -2.45 2.80 1.80
N GLY A 90 -1.45 2.19 1.18
CA GLY A 90 -1.51 0.77 0.78
C GLY A 90 -1.80 -0.15 1.95
N ILE A 91 -1.07 -0.01 3.05
CA ILE A 91 -1.27 -0.80 4.27
C ILE A 91 -2.70 -0.60 4.82
N PHE A 92 -3.14 0.66 4.93
CA PHE A 92 -4.49 0.98 5.39
C PHE A 92 -5.56 0.34 4.50
N LEU A 93 -5.42 0.38 3.18
CA LEU A 93 -6.39 -0.22 2.26
C LEU A 93 -6.47 -1.74 2.42
N GLY A 94 -5.33 -2.43 2.56
CA GLY A 94 -5.31 -3.87 2.83
C GLY A 94 -5.99 -4.22 4.15
N PHE A 95 -5.72 -3.43 5.20
CA PHE A 95 -6.33 -3.59 6.52
C PHE A 95 -7.83 -3.30 6.52
N ALA A 96 -8.24 -2.14 5.99
CA ALA A 96 -9.63 -1.74 5.89
C ALA A 96 -10.44 -2.77 5.10
N TYR A 97 -9.90 -3.28 3.99
CA TYR A 97 -10.56 -4.30 3.20
C TYR A 97 -10.79 -5.59 4.00
N ARG A 98 -9.81 -6.08 4.79
CA ARG A 98 -10.00 -7.25 5.68
C ARG A 98 -11.11 -7.02 6.68
N VAL A 99 -11.07 -5.89 7.38
CA VAL A 99 -12.06 -5.57 8.42
C VAL A 99 -13.47 -5.45 7.81
N MET A 100 -13.59 -4.78 6.66
CA MET A 100 -14.88 -4.54 6.00
C MET A 100 -15.48 -5.81 5.36
N THR A 101 -14.66 -6.83 5.10
CA THR A 101 -15.09 -8.10 4.48
C THR A 101 -15.16 -9.29 5.42
N ALA A 102 -14.74 -9.10 6.68
CA ALA A 102 -14.88 -10.12 7.71
C ALA A 102 -16.36 -10.45 7.96
N ALA A 103 -16.65 -11.75 8.11
CA ALA A 103 -17.93 -12.23 8.59
C ALA A 103 -18.03 -11.97 10.10
N VAL A 104 -19.12 -11.37 10.56
CA VAL A 104 -19.36 -11.13 11.98
C VAL A 104 -20.80 -11.45 12.32
N ASP A 105 -21.07 -11.69 13.60
CA ASP A 105 -22.44 -11.76 14.10
C ASP A 105 -22.98 -10.34 14.36
N GLY A 106 -23.94 -9.92 13.53
CA GLY A 106 -24.56 -8.62 13.61
C GLY A 106 -23.80 -7.51 12.87
N ALA A 107 -23.83 -6.30 13.43
CA ALA A 107 -23.31 -5.12 12.74
C ALA A 107 -21.79 -5.02 12.82
N ASN A 108 -21.11 -5.02 11.66
CA ASN A 108 -19.67 -4.80 11.57
C ASN A 108 -19.28 -3.33 11.88
N ILE A 109 -19.19 -2.99 13.17
CA ILE A 109 -18.78 -1.66 13.65
C ILE A 109 -17.38 -1.31 13.13
N GLY A 110 -16.48 -2.28 13.09
CA GLY A 110 -15.13 -2.10 12.56
C GLY A 110 -15.14 -1.62 11.11
N GLY A 111 -15.97 -2.23 10.26
CA GLY A 111 -16.14 -1.83 8.86
C GLY A 111 -16.70 -0.43 8.73
N GLY A 112 -17.68 -0.06 9.56
CA GLY A 112 -18.21 1.30 9.64
C GLY A 112 -17.15 2.35 10.02
N LEU A 113 -16.31 2.04 11.02
CA LEU A 113 -15.19 2.89 11.41
C LEU A 113 -14.16 3.02 10.28
N MET A 114 -13.78 1.91 9.63
CA MET A 114 -12.85 1.94 8.50
C MET A 114 -13.38 2.78 7.35
N PHE A 115 -14.68 2.72 7.06
CA PHE A 115 -15.31 3.55 6.04
C PHE A 115 -15.22 5.05 6.42
N MET A 116 -15.64 5.40 7.64
CA MET A 116 -15.62 6.79 8.11
C MET A 116 -14.20 7.37 8.14
N PHE A 117 -13.22 6.64 8.69
CA PHE A 117 -11.82 7.06 8.68
C PHE A 117 -11.24 7.09 7.27
N GLY A 118 -11.60 6.13 6.41
CA GLY A 118 -11.14 6.04 5.03
C GLY A 118 -11.48 7.28 4.23
N VAL A 119 -12.68 7.85 4.42
CA VAL A 119 -13.12 9.09 3.75
C VAL A 119 -12.18 10.27 4.03
N ALA A 120 -11.60 10.38 5.22
CA ALA A 120 -10.63 11.43 5.55
C ALA A 120 -9.19 11.02 5.26
N PHE A 121 -8.82 9.79 5.59
CA PHE A 121 -7.46 9.28 5.55
C PHE A 121 -6.94 9.12 4.12
N VAL A 122 -7.73 8.51 3.24
CA VAL A 122 -7.35 8.26 1.84
C VAL A 122 -7.02 9.56 1.09
N PRO A 123 -7.92 10.56 1.02
CA PRO A 123 -7.60 11.82 0.34
C PRO A 123 -6.47 12.59 1.02
N SER A 124 -6.34 12.50 2.35
CA SER A 124 -5.25 13.16 3.08
C SER A 124 -3.89 12.58 2.71
N MET A 125 -3.75 11.25 2.66
CA MET A 125 -2.51 10.59 2.23
C MET A 125 -2.18 10.89 0.76
N LEU A 126 -3.19 10.88 -0.12
CA LEU A 126 -3.01 11.24 -1.53
C LEU A 126 -2.58 12.71 -1.70
N LEU A 127 -3.18 13.63 -0.95
CA LEU A 127 -2.83 15.05 -0.96
C LEU A 127 -1.40 15.26 -0.48
N VAL A 128 -1.01 14.62 0.63
CA VAL A 128 0.37 14.69 1.14
C VAL A 128 1.33 14.14 0.08
N ALA A 129 1.07 12.97 -0.50
CA ALA A 129 1.91 12.43 -1.58
C ALA A 129 2.05 13.40 -2.75
N LEU A 130 0.94 14.00 -3.21
CA LEU A 130 0.93 14.97 -4.30
C LEU A 130 1.72 16.24 -3.95
N VAL A 131 1.58 16.75 -2.73
CA VAL A 131 2.35 17.91 -2.26
C VAL A 131 3.84 17.61 -2.29
N GLN A 132 4.26 16.42 -1.85
CA GLN A 132 5.68 16.02 -1.86
C GLN A 132 6.21 15.88 -3.28
N LEU A 133 5.41 15.33 -4.21
CA LEU A 133 5.76 15.25 -5.64
C LEU A 133 5.88 16.65 -6.27
N ARG A 134 4.96 17.57 -5.97
CA ARG A 134 5.01 18.96 -6.45
C ARG A 134 6.22 19.72 -5.92
N ARG A 135 6.56 19.54 -4.63
CA ARG A 135 7.75 20.15 -4.01
C ARG A 135 9.04 19.70 -4.72
N ARG A 136 9.11 18.43 -5.14
CA ARG A 136 10.21 17.93 -5.95
C ARG A 136 10.29 18.61 -7.33
N SER A 137 9.18 18.66 -8.07
CA SER A 137 9.16 19.28 -9.41
C SER A 137 9.55 20.75 -9.40
N ARG A 138 9.26 21.48 -8.30
CA ARG A 138 9.71 22.87 -8.13
C ARG A 138 11.22 22.96 -7.88
N ALA A 139 11.75 22.15 -6.98
CA ALA A 139 13.19 22.12 -6.69
C ALA A 139 14.02 21.77 -7.94
N ASP A 140 13.57 20.78 -8.73
CA ASP A 140 14.23 20.39 -9.98
C ASP A 140 14.22 21.50 -11.05
N ARG A 141 13.18 22.35 -11.05
CA ARG A 141 13.05 23.44 -12.03
C ARG A 141 13.99 24.60 -11.73
N LEU A 142 14.14 24.99 -10.46
CA LEU A 142 15.02 26.09 -10.03
C LEU A 142 16.50 25.78 -10.32
N VAL A 143 16.93 24.55 -10.06
CA VAL A 143 18.31 24.13 -10.37
C VAL A 143 18.63 24.21 -11.87
N ARG A 144 17.62 24.07 -12.74
CA ARG A 144 17.80 24.09 -14.20
C ARG A 144 17.86 25.49 -14.80
N THR A 145 17.38 26.51 -14.11
CA THR A 145 17.42 27.91 -14.58
C THR A 145 18.73 28.62 -14.24
N ASP A 146 19.54 28.03 -13.36
CA ASP A 146 20.82 28.58 -12.89
C ASP A 146 22.05 28.02 -13.64
N CYS A 147 21.83 27.33 -14.77
CA CYS A 147 22.86 26.77 -15.66
C CYS A 147 22.70 27.35 -17.07
#